data_AF-A0A822DAP4-F1
#
_entry.id   AF-A0A822DAP4-F1
#
_cell.length_a   1.000
_cell.length_b   1.000
_cell.length_c   1.000
_cell.angle_alpha   90.00
_cell.angle_beta   90.00
_cell.angle_gamma   90.00
#
_symmetry.space_group_name_H-M   'P 1'
#
loop_
_entity.id
_entity.type
_entity.pdbx_description
1 polymer ?
#
loop_
_entity_poly.entity_id
_entity_poly.type
_entity_poly.pdbx_seq_one_letter_code
_entity_poly.pdbx_strand_id
1 'polypeptide(L)'
;MIASLEQVLIPDFIFLDVVIQRLSIADAKLVDDLWAHKSRFSLGCTLYQIEHLPTFGVYWNGQLVSWTLTLFTGSFGMSFTLPEFRRL
;
A
#
# COMPACT_ATOMS: atom_id res chain seq x y z
N MET A 1 9.72 28.01 -45.94
CA MET A 1 9.17 28.47 -44.64
C MET A 1 8.37 27.32 -44.06
N ILE A 2 8.92 26.63 -43.06
CA ILE A 2 8.23 25.54 -42.36
C ILE A 2 7.55 26.20 -41.15
N ALA A 3 6.23 26.08 -41.08
CA ALA A 3 5.43 26.60 -39.97
C ALA A 3 5.85 25.89 -38.67
N SER A 4 6.10 26.69 -37.63
CA SER A 4 6.45 26.24 -36.29
C SER A 4 5.33 25.38 -35.72
N LEU A 5 5.66 24.16 -35.29
CA LEU A 5 4.79 23.36 -34.43
C LEU A 5 4.69 24.08 -33.08
N GLU A 6 3.52 24.65 -32.81
CA GLU A 6 3.17 25.11 -31.47
C GLU A 6 3.24 23.91 -30.52
N GLN A 7 4.16 23.99 -29.55
CA GLN A 7 4.23 23.06 -28.45
C GLN A 7 2.97 23.24 -27.61
N VAL A 8 1.99 22.35 -27.80
CA VAL A 8 0.86 22.21 -26.90
C VAL A 8 1.42 21.81 -25.54
N LEU A 9 1.42 22.75 -24.59
CA LEU A 9 1.70 22.50 -23.18
C LEU A 9 0.59 21.60 -22.63
N ILE A 10 0.84 20.29 -22.63
CA ILE A 10 0.02 19.35 -21.88
C ILE A 10 0.40 19.54 -20.40
N PRO A 11 -0.55 19.87 -19.49
CA PRO A 11 -0.23 20.06 -18.09
C PRO A 11 0.42 18.79 -17.54
N ASP A 12 1.48 18.98 -16.76
CA ASP A 12 2.29 17.98 -16.09
C ASP A 12 1.53 16.67 -15.80
N PHE A 13 1.74 15.64 -16.61
CA PHE A 13 1.40 14.29 -16.22
C PHE A 13 2.27 13.95 -15.02
N ILE A 14 1.76 14.15 -13.81
CA ILE A 14 2.31 13.54 -12.62
C ILE A 14 2.12 12.04 -12.82
N PHE A 15 3.18 11.33 -13.20
CA PHE A 15 3.19 9.88 -13.19
C PHE A 15 2.96 9.46 -11.73
N LEU A 16 1.75 9.01 -11.44
CA LEU A 16 1.42 8.46 -10.15
C LEU A 16 2.03 7.06 -10.10
N ASP A 17 3.10 6.92 -9.34
CA ASP A 17 3.77 5.63 -9.18
C ASP A 17 2.93 4.75 -8.26
N VAL A 18 2.23 3.81 -8.87
CA VAL A 18 1.53 2.73 -8.17
C VAL A 18 2.39 1.48 -8.22
N VAL A 19 2.87 1.06 -7.05
CA VAL A 19 3.76 -0.11 -6.92
C VAL A 19 3.10 -1.15 -6.04
N ILE A 20 3.07 -2.41 -6.50
CA ILE A 20 2.70 -3.55 -5.67
C ILE A 20 3.97 -4.25 -5.24
N GLN A 21 4.20 -4.36 -3.94
CA GLN A 21 5.40 -5.00 -3.41
C GLN A 21 5.13 -5.62 -2.05
N ARG A 22 6.12 -6.36 -1.54
CA ARG A 22 6.06 -6.94 -0.20
C ARG A 22 5.99 -5.83 0.85
N LEU A 23 5.21 -6.04 1.91
CA LEU A 23 5.23 -5.13 3.06
C LEU A 23 6.62 -5.11 3.71
N SER A 24 7.01 -3.94 4.21
CA SER A 24 8.22 -3.75 5.00
C SER A 24 7.89 -3.69 6.49
N ILE A 25 8.90 -3.88 7.34
CA ILE A 25 8.74 -3.73 8.80
C ILE A 25 8.29 -2.31 9.17
N ALA A 26 8.63 -1.29 8.36
CA ALA A 26 8.18 0.08 8.58
C ALA A 26 6.65 0.24 8.46
N ASP A 27 5.99 -0.65 7.73
CA ASP A 27 4.53 -0.63 7.53
C ASP A 27 3.76 -1.25 8.71
N ALA A 28 4.43 -2.04 9.55
CA ALA A 28 3.78 -2.86 10.58
C ALA A 28 2.93 -2.03 11.55
N LYS A 29 3.42 -0.84 11.93
CA LYS A 29 2.69 0.03 12.85
C LYS A 29 1.38 0.54 12.23
N LEU A 30 1.42 0.97 10.97
CA LEU A 30 0.23 1.46 10.26
C LEU A 30 -0.83 0.34 10.13
N VAL A 31 -0.39 -0.86 9.75
CA VAL A 31 -1.25 -2.03 9.62
C VAL A 31 -1.90 -2.41 10.95
N ASP A 32 -1.12 -2.44 12.04
CA ASP A 32 -1.62 -2.75 13.38
C ASP A 32 -2.58 -1.66 13.90
N ASP A 33 -2.22 -0.38 13.72
CA ASP A 33 -2.99 0.74 14.22
C ASP A 33 -4.42 0.78 13.67
N LEU A 34 -4.58 0.40 12.39
CA LEU A 34 -5.83 0.39 11.65
C LEU A 34 -6.60 -0.93 11.75
N TRP A 35 -6.09 -1.90 12.49
CA TRP A 35 -6.82 -3.14 12.75
C TRP A 35 -7.87 -2.95 13.85
N ALA A 36 -9.14 -3.14 13.49
CA ALA A 36 -10.28 -3.00 14.41
C ALA A 36 -10.23 -3.95 15.63
N HIS A 37 -9.51 -5.08 15.51
CA HIS A 37 -9.41 -6.10 16.57
C HIS A 37 -8.02 -6.17 17.20
N LYS A 38 -7.25 -5.06 17.13
CA LYS A 38 -5.90 -5.00 17.70
C LYS A 38 -5.89 -5.27 19.20
N SER A 39 -4.77 -5.78 19.69
CA SER A 39 -4.53 -6.07 21.10
C SER A 39 -3.09 -5.69 21.46
N ARG A 40 -2.71 -5.79 22.73
CA ARG A 40 -1.30 -5.57 23.13
C ARG A 40 -0.28 -6.50 22.44
N PHE A 41 -0.75 -7.57 21.80
CA PHE A 41 0.08 -8.57 21.11
C PHE A 41 0.02 -8.45 19.58
N SER A 42 -0.92 -7.69 19.03
CA SER A 42 -1.18 -7.69 17.58
C SER A 42 0.00 -7.17 16.78
N LEU A 43 0.69 -6.13 17.25
CA LEU A 43 1.89 -5.61 16.57
C LEU A 43 2.98 -6.69 16.42
N GLY A 44 3.18 -7.52 17.45
CA GLY A 44 4.14 -8.63 17.39
C GLY A 44 3.75 -9.68 16.35
N CYS A 45 2.45 -9.99 16.25
CA CYS A 45 1.94 -10.87 15.20
C CYS A 45 2.13 -10.24 13.80
N THR A 46 1.80 -8.96 13.63
CA THR A 46 1.97 -8.26 12.36
C THR A 46 3.43 -8.23 11.92
N LEU A 47 4.36 -7.94 12.84
CA LEU A 47 5.81 -8.00 12.58
C LEU A 47 6.22 -9.39 12.09
N TYR A 48 5.83 -10.44 12.81
CA TYR A 48 6.11 -11.82 12.42
C TYR A 48 5.56 -12.16 11.03
N GLN A 49 4.33 -11.77 10.74
CA GLN A 49 3.70 -12.03 9.43
C GLN A 49 4.44 -11.31 8.31
N ILE A 50 4.82 -10.05 8.49
CA ILE A 50 5.57 -9.27 7.50
C ILE A 50 6.95 -9.89 7.26
N GLU A 51 7.64 -10.30 8.32
CA GLU A 51 9.00 -10.84 8.25
C GLU A 51 9.06 -12.25 7.65
N HIS A 52 8.10 -13.11 7.99
CA HIS A 52 8.19 -14.54 7.70
C HIS A 52 7.16 -15.07 6.71
N LEU A 53 6.09 -14.33 6.43
CA LEU A 53 5.03 -14.78 5.52
C LEU A 53 4.92 -13.88 4.28
N PRO A 54 4.37 -14.40 3.18
CA PRO A 54 4.04 -13.57 2.03
C PRO A 54 3.05 -12.47 2.44
N THR A 55 3.38 -11.22 2.21
CA THR A 55 2.52 -10.07 2.52
C THR A 55 2.68 -9.06 1.41
N PHE A 56 1.61 -8.36 1.03
CA PHE A 56 1.66 -7.45 -0.10
C PHE A 56 0.93 -6.15 0.21
N GLY A 57 1.51 -5.05 -0.27
CA GLY A 57 0.98 -3.70 -0.19
C GLY A 57 0.92 -3.05 -1.56
N VAL A 58 -0.05 -2.16 -1.73
CA VAL A 58 -0.14 -1.18 -2.81
C VAL A 58 0.40 0.13 -2.27
N TYR A 59 1.44 0.66 -2.92
CA TYR A 59 2.05 1.92 -2.61
C TYR A 59 1.67 2.94 -3.68
N TRP A 60 1.21 4.11 -3.26
CA TRP A 60 0.88 5.23 -4.12
C TRP A 60 1.82 6.38 -3.77
N ASN A 61 2.68 6.79 -4.70
CA ASN A 61 3.72 7.80 -4.46
C ASN A 61 4.57 7.48 -3.22
N GLY A 62 4.92 6.20 -3.04
CA GLY A 62 5.72 5.71 -1.91
C GLY A 62 4.97 5.53 -0.58
N GLN A 63 3.70 5.94 -0.48
CA GLN A 63 2.88 5.70 0.71
C GLN A 63 2.11 4.39 0.59
N LEU A 64 2.10 3.56 1.63
CA LEU A 64 1.23 2.38 1.69
C LEU A 64 -0.23 2.81 1.78
N VAL A 65 -1.07 2.36 0.83
CA VAL A 65 -2.49 2.75 0.74
C VAL A 65 -3.46 1.57 0.79
N SER A 66 -3.00 0.36 0.49
CA SER A 66 -3.79 -0.86 0.61
C SER A 66 -2.89 -2.04 0.91
N TRP A 67 -3.36 -3.03 1.65
CA TRP A 67 -2.55 -4.22 1.95
C TRP A 67 -3.40 -5.46 2.19
N THR A 68 -2.71 -6.60 2.26
CA THR A 68 -3.21 -7.85 2.83
C THR A 68 -2.08 -8.57 3.57
N LEU A 69 -2.41 -9.25 4.67
CA LEU A 69 -1.49 -10.13 5.37
C LEU A 69 -1.78 -11.59 5.01
N THR A 70 -0.76 -12.44 5.08
CA THR A 70 -0.97 -13.89 5.19
C THR A 70 -1.11 -14.24 6.67
N LEU A 71 -2.17 -14.95 7.00
CA LEU A 71 -2.43 -15.47 8.35
C LEU A 71 -1.64 -16.76 8.57
N PHE A 72 -1.50 -17.18 9.83
CA PHE A 72 -0.81 -18.43 10.19
C PHE A 72 -1.44 -19.68 9.57
N THR A 73 -2.70 -19.60 9.15
CA THR A 73 -3.42 -20.65 8.41
C THR A 73 -3.06 -20.71 6.93
N GLY A 74 -2.21 -19.81 6.43
CA GLY A 74 -1.87 -19.67 5.02
C GLY A 74 -2.91 -18.91 4.19
N SER A 75 -4.03 -18.48 4.78
CA SER A 75 -5.04 -17.66 4.10
C SER A 75 -4.64 -16.19 4.07
N PHE A 76 -5.08 -15.45 3.06
CA PHE A 76 -5.00 -13.99 3.07
C PHE A 76 -6.10 -13.40 3.95
N GLY A 77 -5.76 -12.38 4.73
CA GLY A 77 -6.68 -11.71 5.64
C GLY A 77 -6.16 -10.35 6.09
N MET A 78 -6.93 -9.69 6.95
CA MET A 78 -6.66 -8.32 7.41
C MET A 78 -6.44 -7.34 6.24
N SER A 79 -7.15 -7.59 5.14
CA SER A 79 -7.09 -6.73 3.96
C SER A 79 -7.76 -5.40 4.27
N PHE A 80 -7.09 -4.31 3.92
CA PHE A 80 -7.59 -2.98 4.18
C PHE A 80 -7.06 -2.03 3.11
N THR A 81 -7.90 -1.08 2.71
CA THR A 81 -7.56 0.06 1.87
C THR A 81 -7.87 1.33 2.65
N LEU A 82 -6.98 2.31 2.67
CA LEU A 82 -7.23 3.61 3.30
C LEU A 82 -8.51 4.25 2.72
N PRO A 83 -9.38 4.84 3.56
CA PRO A 83 -10.69 5.35 3.11
C PRO A 83 -10.65 6.26 1.89
N GLU A 84 -9.67 7.17 1.84
CA GLU A 84 -9.47 8.14 0.77
C GLU A 84 -9.00 7.52 -0.56
N PHE A 85 -8.59 6.24 -0.55
CA PHE A 85 -8.23 5.47 -1.74
C PHE A 85 -9.31 4.47 -2.17
N ARG A 86 -10.46 4.44 -1.50
CA ARG A 86 -11.60 3.59 -1.89
C ARG A 86 -12.42 4.28 -2.97
N ARG A 87 -12.90 3.51 -3.95
CA ARG A 87 -13.93 4.00 -4.88
C ARG A 87 -15.26 4.03 -4.12
N LEU A 88 -15.92 5.19 -4.14
CA LEU A 88 -17.29 5.38 -3.64
C LEU A 88 -18.31 4.84 -4.63
#